data_AF-A0A7J9EV51-F1
#
_entry.id   AF-A0A7J9EV51-F1
#
_cell.length_a   1.000
_cell.length_b   1.000
_cell.length_c   1.000
_cell.angle_alpha   90.00
_cell.angle_beta   90.00
_cell.angle_gamma   90.00
#
_symmetry.space_group_name_H-M   'P 1'
#
loop_
_entity.id
_entity.type
_entity.pdbx_description
1 polymer ?
#
loop_
_entity_poly.entity_id
_entity_poly.type
_entity_poly.pdbx_seq_one_letter_code
_entity_poly.pdbx_strand_id
1 'polypeptide(L)'
;MLFKDGKNFKSAIRKYSKECRGQLKRIRASYSPVAKCLQIKTFQDKHHCLVTFKNKMVTAAMIVQHFEATIKDYLKMKLREIQRICASKMYVNVTIDYCYRVKKIVNEKMVGNHKEKFGLL
;
A
#
# COMPACT_ATOMS: atom_id res chain seq x y z
N MET A 1 19.00 0.99 22.93
CA MET A 1 19.71 -0.14 22.28
C MET A 1 21.13 0.33 21.93
N LEU A 2 22.15 -0.46 22.27
CA LEU A 2 23.56 -0.15 22.00
C LEU A 2 24.04 -0.98 20.81
N PHE A 3 24.67 -0.33 19.83
CA PHE A 3 25.23 -1.00 18.66
C PHE A 3 26.75 -0.90 18.74
N LYS A 4 27.41 -2.07 18.74
CA LYS A 4 28.86 -2.16 18.81
C LYS A 4 29.53 -1.69 17.51
N ASP A 5 28.82 -1.77 16.39
CA ASP A 5 29.31 -1.33 15.09
C ASP A 5 28.19 -0.74 14.21
N GLY A 6 28.60 -0.01 13.18
CA GLY A 6 27.67 0.58 12.21
C GLY A 6 26.95 -0.44 11.32
N LYS A 7 27.49 -1.67 11.18
CA LYS A 7 26.88 -2.74 10.38
C LYS A 7 25.61 -3.27 11.04
N ASN A 8 25.67 -3.55 12.34
CA ASN A 8 24.55 -4.01 13.15
C ASN A 8 23.46 -2.93 13.23
N PHE A 9 23.87 -1.66 13.38
CA PHE A 9 22.93 -0.52 13.31
C PHE A 9 22.19 -0.49 11.96
N LYS A 10 22.92 -0.49 10.84
CA LYS A 10 22.32 -0.46 9.51
C LYS A 10 21.39 -1.65 9.26
N SER A 11 21.76 -2.85 9.72
CA SER A 11 20.94 -4.06 9.60
C SER A 11 19.61 -3.95 10.35
N ALA A 12 19.66 -3.51 11.62
CA ALA A 12 18.46 -3.32 12.45
C ALA A 12 17.52 -2.25 11.86
N ILE A 13 18.06 -1.13 11.38
CA ILE A 13 17.27 -0.06 10.73
C ILE A 13 16.64 -0.57 9.43
N ARG A 14 17.36 -1.36 8.62
CA ARG A 14 16.82 -1.96 7.38
C ARG A 14 15.68 -2.93 7.66
N LYS A 15 15.79 -3.75 8.71
CA LYS A 15 14.71 -4.64 9.15
C LYS A 15 13.46 -3.85 9.55
N TYR A 16 13.64 -2.84 10.41
CA TYR A 16 12.57 -1.93 10.85
C TYR A 16 11.89 -1.19 9.68
N SER A 17 12.66 -0.68 8.73
CA SER A 17 12.15 0.04 7.56
C SER A 17 11.34 -0.84 6.60
N LYS A 18 11.69 -2.14 6.49
CA LYS A 18 10.96 -3.08 5.63
C LYS A 18 9.54 -3.35 6.15
N GLU A 19 9.37 -3.39 7.46
CA GLU A 19 8.10 -3.71 8.14
C GLU A 19 7.16 -2.49 8.24
N CYS A 20 7.69 -1.28 8.47
CA CYS A 20 6.89 -0.05 8.65
C CYS A 20 7.13 1.04 7.60
N ARG A 21 6.97 0.71 6.30
CA ARG A 21 7.22 1.67 5.21
C ARG A 21 6.39 2.97 5.26
N GLY A 22 5.30 3.02 6.04
CA GLY A 22 4.40 4.19 6.14
C GLY A 22 4.53 5.04 7.41
N GLN A 23 5.27 4.59 8.43
CA GLN A 23 5.42 5.32 9.70
C GLN A 23 6.87 5.30 10.20
N LEU A 24 7.79 5.72 9.34
CA LEU A 24 9.18 5.95 9.75
C LEU A 24 9.24 7.13 10.73
N LYS A 25 8.95 6.88 12.01
CA LYS A 25 9.32 7.79 13.10
C LYS A 25 10.83 8.02 12.99
N ARG A 26 11.26 9.29 12.99
CA ARG A 26 12.70 9.63 12.96
C ARG A 26 13.41 8.98 14.15
N ILE A 27 14.35 8.10 13.86
CA ILE A 27 15.18 7.45 14.88
C ILE A 27 16.29 8.43 15.27
N ARG A 28 16.32 8.86 16.54
CA ARG A 28 17.35 9.74 17.08
C ARG A 28 18.45 8.90 17.73
N ALA A 29 19.69 9.20 17.36
CA ALA A 29 20.87 8.61 17.97
C ALA A 29 21.88 9.71 18.32
N SER A 30 22.66 9.47 19.36
CA SER A 30 23.78 10.33 19.74
C SER A 30 24.95 9.48 20.22
N TYR A 31 26.17 9.99 20.07
CA TYR A 31 27.35 9.34 20.63
C TYR A 31 27.31 9.40 22.17
N SER A 32 27.60 8.28 22.81
CA SER A 32 27.75 8.17 24.27
C SER A 32 29.24 8.09 24.61
N PRO A 33 29.81 9.09 25.29
CA PRO A 33 31.22 9.07 25.69
C PRO A 33 31.53 7.90 26.64
N VAL A 34 30.58 7.57 27.52
CA VAL A 34 30.72 6.50 28.53
C VAL A 34 30.79 5.13 27.87
N ALA A 35 29.88 4.86 26.93
CA ALA A 35 29.83 3.58 26.23
C ALA A 35 30.75 3.52 25.00
N LYS A 36 31.45 4.62 24.67
CA LYS A 36 32.28 4.80 23.47
C LYS A 36 31.60 4.32 22.17
N CYS A 37 30.29 4.51 22.06
CA CYS A 37 29.50 4.04 20.91
C CYS A 37 28.27 4.91 20.61
N LEU A 38 27.67 4.70 19.44
CA LEU A 38 26.44 5.37 19.03
C LEU A 38 25.24 4.72 19.73
N GLN A 39 24.50 5.51 20.51
CA GLN A 39 23.34 5.04 21.27
C GLN A 39 22.04 5.55 20.62
N ILE A 40 21.14 4.63 20.29
CA ILE A 40 19.78 4.99 19.85
C ILE A 40 18.93 5.32 21.07
N LYS A 41 18.34 6.52 21.07
CA LYS A 41 17.49 7.04 22.16
C LYS A 41 16.01 6.74 21.94
N THR A 42 15.55 6.69 20.69
CA THR A 42 14.11 6.63 20.37
C THR A 42 13.69 5.39 19.60
N PHE A 43 14.44 4.29 19.71
CA PHE A 43 14.07 3.04 19.06
C PHE A 43 12.86 2.43 19.79
N GLN A 44 11.75 2.28 19.09
CA GLN A 44 10.59 1.51 19.55
C GLN A 44 10.55 0.22 18.75
N ASP A 45 10.87 -0.91 19.41
CA ASP A 45 10.88 -2.23 18.77
C ASP A 45 9.47 -2.68 18.39
N LYS A 46 8.51 -2.45 19.30
CA LYS A 46 7.09 -2.65 19.04
C LYS A 46 6.51 -1.45 18.30
N HIS A 47 6.04 -1.69 17.09
CA HIS A 47 5.32 -0.72 16.29
C HIS A 47 3.85 -1.14 16.17
N HIS A 48 2.93 -0.19 16.37
CA HIS A 48 1.51 -0.38 16.06
C HIS A 48 1.21 0.05 14.61
N CYS A 49 2.12 -0.24 13.69
CA CYS A 49 1.84 0.00 12.27
C CYS A 49 0.67 -0.90 11.88
N LEU A 50 -0.36 -0.32 11.27
CA LEU A 50 -1.41 -1.10 10.62
C LEU A 50 -0.73 -2.02 9.60
N VAL A 51 -1.01 -3.32 9.69
CA VAL A 51 -0.49 -4.31 8.74
C VAL A 51 -1.01 -3.92 7.36
N THR A 52 -0.14 -3.32 6.54
CA THR A 52 -0.49 -3.08 5.14
C THR A 52 -0.50 -4.42 4.44
N PHE A 53 -1.69 -4.95 4.15
CA PHE A 53 -1.87 -6.11 3.28
C PHE A 53 -1.40 -5.72 1.87
N LYS A 54 -0.10 -5.85 1.60
CA LYS A 54 0.40 -5.84 0.23
C LYS A 54 0.08 -7.20 -0.37
N ASN A 55 -1.16 -7.36 -0.84
CA ASN A 55 -1.56 -8.48 -1.68
C ASN A 55 -0.85 -8.38 -3.03
N LYS A 56 0.43 -8.79 -3.08
CA LYS A 56 1.28 -8.73 -4.27
C LYS A 56 0.70 -9.50 -5.46
N MET A 57 -0.21 -10.45 -5.21
CA MET A 57 -0.84 -11.27 -6.23
C MET A 57 -1.99 -10.59 -6.97
N VAL A 58 -2.56 -9.50 -6.44
CA VAL A 58 -3.74 -8.86 -7.05
C VAL A 58 -3.41 -7.46 -7.49
N THR A 59 -3.24 -7.29 -8.80
CA THR A 59 -3.06 -5.98 -9.43
C THR A 59 -4.42 -5.31 -9.70
N ALA A 60 -4.44 -3.98 -9.78
CA ALA A 60 -5.66 -3.26 -10.16
C ALA A 60 -6.15 -3.68 -11.55
N ALA A 61 -5.21 -3.98 -12.46
CA ALA A 61 -5.51 -4.52 -13.78
C ALA A 61 -6.24 -5.86 -13.74
N MET A 62 -5.85 -6.80 -12.87
CA MET A 62 -6.57 -8.08 -12.69
C MET A 62 -8.00 -7.86 -12.18
N ILE A 63 -8.19 -6.96 -11.21
CA ILE A 63 -9.54 -6.65 -10.69
C ILE A 63 -10.40 -6.05 -11.80
N VAL A 64 -9.84 -5.12 -12.59
CA VAL A 64 -10.54 -4.55 -13.74
C VAL A 64 -10.91 -5.66 -14.72
N GLN A 65 -9.98 -6.53 -15.13
CA GLN A 65 -10.28 -7.62 -16.06
C GLN A 65 -11.41 -8.54 -15.57
N HIS A 66 -11.43 -8.89 -14.28
CA HIS A 66 -12.46 -9.77 -13.72
C HIS A 66 -13.81 -9.10 -13.48
N PHE A 67 -13.84 -7.80 -13.18
CA PHE A 67 -15.06 -7.09 -12.77
C PHE A 67 -15.45 -5.93 -13.68
N GLU A 68 -14.86 -5.80 -14.86
CA GLU A 68 -15.11 -4.67 -15.77
C GLU A 68 -16.61 -4.53 -16.05
N ALA A 69 -17.27 -5.61 -16.48
CA ALA A 69 -18.71 -5.61 -16.76
C ALA A 69 -19.53 -5.20 -15.54
N THR A 70 -19.27 -5.81 -14.38
CA THR A 70 -19.98 -5.51 -13.13
C THR A 70 -19.80 -4.07 -12.67
N ILE A 71 -18.60 -3.49 -12.81
CA ILE A 71 -18.35 -2.09 -12.45
C ILE A 71 -18.98 -1.15 -13.48
N LYS A 72 -18.98 -1.55 -14.76
CA LYS A 72 -19.55 -0.76 -15.86
C LYS A 72 -21.07 -0.62 -15.75
N ASP A 73 -21.76 -1.73 -15.49
CA ASP A 73 -23.22 -1.76 -15.36
C ASP A 73 -23.70 -0.94 -14.14
N TYR A 74 -22.84 -0.82 -13.13
CA TYR A 74 -23.13 -0.07 -11.90
C TYR A 74 -22.13 1.09 -11.70
N LEU A 75 -22.13 2.08 -12.60
CA LEU A 75 -21.31 3.29 -12.47
C LEU A 75 -21.48 4.02 -11.11
N LYS A 76 -22.66 3.92 -10.49
CA LYS A 76 -22.96 4.48 -9.15
C LYS A 76 -22.52 3.58 -7.98
N MET A 77 -21.92 2.42 -8.25
CA MET A 77 -21.46 1.47 -7.22
C MET A 77 -20.49 2.15 -6.25
N LYS A 78 -20.71 1.93 -4.96
CA LYS A 78 -19.88 2.51 -3.90
C LYS A 78 -18.55 1.76 -3.83
N LEU A 79 -17.47 2.46 -3.46
CA LEU A 79 -16.13 1.83 -3.33
C LEU A 79 -16.12 0.65 -2.34
N ARG A 80 -16.95 0.71 -1.28
CA ARG A 80 -17.11 -0.38 -0.32
C ARG A 80 -17.73 -1.64 -0.92
N GLU A 81 -18.57 -1.51 -1.95
CA GLU A 81 -19.15 -2.68 -2.63
C GLU A 81 -18.10 -3.36 -3.51
N ILE A 82 -17.28 -2.58 -4.23
CA ILE A 82 -16.13 -3.12 -4.97
C ILE A 82 -15.19 -3.87 -4.02
N GLN A 83 -14.93 -3.30 -2.84
CA GLN A 83 -14.13 -3.96 -1.80
C GLN A 83 -14.76 -5.29 -1.35
N ARG A 84 -16.07 -5.31 -1.11
CA ARG A 84 -16.80 -6.54 -0.73
C ARG A 84 -16.73 -7.60 -1.81
N ILE A 85 -16.85 -7.21 -3.08
CA ILE A 85 -16.74 -8.13 -4.23
C ILE A 85 -15.34 -8.73 -4.31
N CYS A 86 -14.30 -7.92 -4.13
CA CYS A 86 -12.92 -8.41 -4.10
C CYS A 86 -12.72 -9.40 -2.94
N ALA A 87 -13.29 -9.11 -1.76
CA ALA A 87 -13.22 -9.99 -0.61
C ALA A 87 -13.99 -11.30 -0.80
N SER A 88 -15.18 -11.27 -1.42
CA SER A 88 -16.01 -12.47 -1.58
C SER A 88 -15.63 -13.34 -2.77
N LYS A 89 -15.26 -12.74 -3.90
CA LYS A 89 -14.98 -13.47 -5.15
C LYS A 89 -13.51 -13.80 -5.35
N MET A 90 -12.60 -12.94 -4.90
CA MET A 90 -11.15 -13.15 -5.03
C MET A 90 -10.49 -13.54 -3.70
N TYR A 91 -11.24 -13.57 -2.59
CA TYR A 91 -10.72 -13.84 -1.25
C TYR A 91 -9.57 -12.88 -0.86
N VAL A 92 -9.61 -11.66 -1.37
CA VAL A 92 -8.54 -10.66 -1.20
C VAL A 92 -9.09 -9.41 -0.54
N ASN A 93 -8.45 -8.99 0.55
CA ASN A 93 -8.74 -7.71 1.17
C ASN A 93 -7.97 -6.58 0.45
N VAL A 94 -8.70 -5.66 -0.15
CA VAL A 94 -8.15 -4.51 -0.87
C VAL A 94 -8.46 -3.22 -0.10
N THR A 95 -7.57 -2.23 -0.17
CA THR A 95 -7.85 -0.92 0.43
C THR A 95 -8.86 -0.13 -0.41
N ILE A 96 -9.51 0.86 0.21
CA ILE A 96 -10.45 1.75 -0.48
C ILE A 96 -9.76 2.52 -1.62
N ASP A 97 -8.52 3.00 -1.40
CA ASP A 97 -7.74 3.67 -2.44
C ASP A 97 -7.50 2.77 -3.65
N TYR A 98 -7.35 1.47 -3.43
CA TYR A 98 -7.21 0.50 -4.51
C TYR A 98 -8.50 0.38 -5.33
N CYS A 99 -9.64 0.30 -4.65
CA CYS A 99 -10.96 0.29 -5.28
C CYS A 99 -11.21 1.57 -6.09
N TYR A 100 -10.76 2.73 -5.59
CA TYR A 100 -10.84 3.99 -6.32
C TYR A 100 -10.03 3.95 -7.62
N ARG A 101 -8.79 3.45 -7.58
CA ARG A 101 -7.96 3.29 -8.80
C ARG A 101 -8.60 2.37 -9.82
N VAL A 102 -9.13 1.22 -9.37
CA VAL A 102 -9.87 0.28 -10.24
C VAL A 102 -11.04 0.99 -10.91
N LYS A 103 -11.88 1.70 -10.13
CA LYS A 103 -13.04 2.42 -10.66
C LYS A 103 -12.63 3.51 -11.65
N LYS A 104 -11.55 4.24 -11.37
CA LYS A 104 -10.98 5.26 -12.27
C LYS A 104 -10.58 4.67 -13.62
N ILE A 105 -9.86 3.53 -13.63
CA ILE A 105 -9.44 2.84 -14.85
C ILE A 105 -10.65 2.43 -15.70
N VAL A 106 -11.70 1.87 -15.08
CA VAL A 106 -12.93 1.47 -15.80
C VAL A 106 -13.62 2.68 -16.43
N ASN A 107 -13.72 3.78 -15.68
CA ASN A 107 -14.31 5.02 -16.20
C ASN A 107 -13.50 5.61 -17.35
N GLU A 108 -12.17 5.65 -17.25
CA GLU A 108 -11.29 6.15 -18.32
C GLU A 108 -11.44 5.30 -19.60
N LYS A 109 -11.50 3.97 -19.47
CA LYS A 109 -11.79 3.08 -20.62
C LYS A 109 -13.15 3.36 -21.25
N MET A 110 -14.19 3.64 -20.46
CA MET A 110 -15.50 3.99 -21.01
C MET A 110 -15.46 5.30 -21.80
N VAL A 111 -14.82 6.33 -21.25
CA VAL A 111 -14.70 7.63 -21.93
C VAL A 111 -13.89 7.51 -23.22
N GLY A 112 -12.80 6.73 -23.20
CA GLY A 112 -12.01 6.41 -24.40
C GLY A 112 -12.85 5.69 -25.46
N ASN A 113 -13.52 4.61 -25.09
CA ASN A 113 -14.38 3.84 -26.01
C ASN A 113 -15.53 4.69 -26.58
N HIS A 114 -16.11 5.61 -25.80
CA HIS A 114 -17.16 6.50 -26.28
C HIS A 114 -16.62 7.51 -27.30
N LYS A 115 -15.43 8.08 -27.06
CA LYS A 115 -14.78 8.96 -28.04
C LYS A 115 -14.39 8.20 -29.31
N GLU A 116 -13.91 6.97 -29.21
CA GLU A 116 -13.56 6.16 -30.39
C GLU A 116 -14.78 5.72 -31.19
N LYS A 117 -15.89 5.37 -30.52
CA LYS A 117 -17.11 4.89 -31.19
C LYS A 117 -18.03 6.00 -31.68
N PHE A 118 -18.01 7.16 -31.05
CA PHE A 118 -18.97 8.25 -31.28
C PHE A 118 -18.31 9.62 -31.47
N GLY A 119 -16.97 9.69 -31.47
CA GLY A 119 -16.21 10.92 -31.62
C GLY A 119 -15.31 10.88 -32.85
N LEU A 120 -15.92 11.00 -34.02
CA LEU A 120 -15.50 11.86 -35.14
C LEU A 120 -16.62 11.88 -36.19
N LEU A 121 -17.61 12.74 -35.95
CA LEU A 121 -18.26 13.57 -36.98
C LEU A 121 -17.73 15.00 -36.76
#